data_AF-A0A2A4W657-F1
#
_entry.id   AF-A0A2A4W657-F1
#
_cell.length_a   1.000
_cell.length_b   1.000
_cell.length_c   1.000
_cell.angle_alpha   90.00
_cell.angle_beta   90.00
_cell.angle_gamma   90.00
#
_symmetry.space_group_name_H-M   'P 1'
#
loop_
_entity.id
_entity.type
_entity.pdbx_description
1 polymer ?
#
loop_
_entity_poly.entity_id
_entity_poly.type
_entity_poly.pdbx_seq_one_letter_code
_entity_poly.pdbx_strand_id
1 'polypeptide(L)'
;MGDVPAATSERLARELGEQIYPLLRDNPAGLSEYKLFAALYECGDQRFDISTLRETFSLFCAHFRLFNALYCLRDKLWATQSGQLEISPLRVILRDYDPLLTDGYQLGEVDALREYYLDSTHLEQATAEELEQMLDKFWSRLNGSEKRHQALEVLGLKDPVDAVAIKQHYRRLAMEHHPDRGGDSARLQMINAAMVVLAE
;
A
#
# COMPACT_ATOMS: atom_id res chain seq x y z
N MET A 1 27.41 19.55 15.95
CA MET A 1 26.79 18.61 16.90
C MET A 1 25.42 18.26 16.33
N GLY A 2 25.34 17.27 15.44
CA GLY A 2 24.13 17.07 14.62
C GLY A 2 24.18 15.82 13.74
N ASP A 3 24.71 14.72 14.25
CA ASP A 3 24.91 13.47 13.49
C ASP A 3 24.37 12.23 14.23
N VAL A 4 23.45 12.45 15.17
CA VAL A 4 22.94 11.41 16.10
C VAL A 4 21.69 10.67 15.60
N PRO A 5 20.72 11.29 14.87
CA PRO A 5 19.49 10.61 14.47
C PRO A 5 19.69 9.49 13.43
N ALA A 6 20.37 9.80 12.33
CA ALA A 6 20.62 8.84 11.24
C ALA A 6 21.43 7.61 11.70
N ALA A 7 22.46 7.83 12.52
CA ALA A 7 23.25 6.77 13.12
C ALA A 7 22.44 5.85 14.04
N THR A 8 21.37 6.36 14.66
CA THR A 8 20.47 5.58 15.51
C THR A 8 19.53 4.71 14.66
N SER A 9 18.91 5.29 13.63
CA SER A 9 18.04 4.55 12.69
C SER A 9 18.78 3.43 11.99
N GLU A 10 20.00 3.68 11.50
CA GLU A 10 20.83 2.65 10.88
C GLU A 10 21.20 1.52 11.85
N ARG A 11 21.52 1.83 13.11
CA ARG A 11 21.83 0.81 14.12
C ARG A 11 20.61 -0.08 14.36
N LEU A 12 19.44 0.52 14.53
CA LEU A 12 18.20 -0.22 14.74
C LEU A 12 17.86 -1.13 13.55
N ALA A 13 18.07 -0.64 12.32
CA ALA A 13 17.87 -1.42 11.10
C ALA A 13 18.75 -2.67 11.07
N ARG A 14 20.03 -2.53 11.48
CA ARG A 14 20.98 -3.65 11.54
C ARG A 14 20.58 -4.66 12.61
N GLU A 15 20.22 -4.19 13.81
CA GLU A 15 19.75 -5.04 14.91
C GLU A 15 18.50 -5.85 14.51
N LEU A 16 17.53 -5.20 13.87
CA LEU A 16 16.33 -5.87 13.35
C LEU A 16 16.67 -6.85 12.24
N GLY A 17 17.56 -6.50 11.31
CA GLY A 17 18.02 -7.41 10.26
C GLY A 17 18.64 -8.69 10.83
N GLU A 18 19.37 -8.61 11.94
CA GLU A 18 19.95 -9.77 12.62
C GLU A 18 18.89 -10.67 13.29
N GLN A 19 17.76 -10.10 13.71
CA GLN A 19 16.62 -10.87 14.23
C GLN A 19 15.77 -11.49 13.11
N ILE A 20 15.58 -10.76 12.00
CA ILE A 20 14.76 -11.22 10.87
C ILE A 20 15.45 -12.34 10.09
N TYR A 21 16.77 -12.29 9.93
CA TYR A 21 17.52 -13.27 9.17
C TYR A 21 17.28 -14.74 9.59
N PRO A 22 17.42 -15.13 10.88
CA PRO A 22 17.12 -16.49 11.31
C PRO A 22 15.64 -16.86 11.11
N LEU A 23 14.71 -15.92 11.34
CA LEU A 23 13.27 -16.17 11.12
C LEU A 23 12.96 -16.53 9.67
N LEU A 24 13.58 -15.84 8.70
CA LEU A 24 13.41 -16.14 7.28
C LEU A 24 14.11 -17.43 6.88
N ARG A 25 15.29 -17.72 7.46
CA ARG A 25 16.02 -18.97 7.20
C ARG A 25 15.24 -20.20 7.68
N ASP A 26 14.56 -20.08 8.82
CA ASP A 26 13.76 -21.17 9.39
C ASP A 26 12.38 -21.31 8.69
N ASN A 27 12.01 -20.35 7.82
CA ASN A 27 10.75 -20.32 7.08
C ASN A 27 10.98 -20.14 5.56
N PRO A 28 11.45 -21.18 4.84
CA PRO A 28 11.80 -21.08 3.41
C PRO A 28 10.61 -20.79 2.49
N ALA A 29 9.38 -21.02 2.94
CA ALA A 29 8.16 -20.64 2.21
C ALA A 29 7.88 -19.12 2.23
N GLY A 30 8.60 -18.39 3.08
CA GLY A 30 8.45 -16.97 3.32
C GLY A 30 7.43 -16.62 4.40
N LEU A 31 7.54 -15.39 4.90
CA LEU A 31 6.70 -14.82 5.95
C LEU A 31 5.99 -13.56 5.44
N SER A 32 4.73 -13.40 5.77
CA SER A 32 4.06 -12.10 5.58
C SER A 32 4.56 -11.10 6.63
N GLU A 33 4.37 -9.81 6.37
CA GLU A 33 4.62 -8.74 7.34
C GLU A 33 3.97 -9.05 8.70
N TYR A 34 2.69 -9.45 8.70
CA TYR A 34 1.99 -9.81 9.93
C TYR A 34 2.69 -10.93 10.71
N LYS A 35 3.20 -11.96 10.01
CA LYS A 35 3.93 -13.06 10.64
C LYS A 35 5.31 -12.61 11.13
N LEU A 36 5.97 -11.69 10.44
CA LEU A 36 7.22 -11.09 10.89
C LEU A 36 7.01 -10.25 12.15
N PHE A 37 5.95 -9.44 12.22
CA PHE A 37 5.60 -8.70 13.43
C PHE A 37 5.36 -9.65 14.61
N ALA A 38 4.55 -10.69 14.42
CA ALA A 38 4.28 -11.67 15.46
C ALA A 38 5.57 -12.37 15.94
N ALA A 39 6.42 -12.80 15.01
CA ALA A 39 7.68 -13.48 15.34
C ALA A 39 8.68 -12.56 16.05
N LEU A 40 8.81 -11.30 15.63
CA LEU A 40 9.66 -10.31 16.29
C LEU A 40 9.17 -10.00 17.72
N TYR A 41 7.86 -9.91 17.90
CA TYR A 41 7.25 -9.76 19.21
C TYR A 41 7.50 -10.97 20.11
N GLU A 42 7.37 -12.20 19.58
CA GLU A 42 7.69 -13.44 20.29
C GLU A 42 9.18 -13.52 20.69
N CYS A 43 10.07 -12.91 19.90
CA CYS A 43 11.48 -12.74 20.25
C CYS A 43 11.74 -11.66 21.32
N GLY A 44 10.71 -10.99 21.83
CA GLY A 44 10.78 -10.01 22.90
C GLY A 44 10.83 -8.55 22.45
N ASP A 45 10.67 -8.27 21.15
CA ASP A 45 10.66 -6.91 20.64
C ASP A 45 9.26 -6.27 20.76
N GLN A 46 9.05 -5.52 21.84
CA GLN A 46 7.80 -4.83 22.14
C GLN A 46 7.40 -3.79 21.08
N ARG A 47 8.32 -3.37 20.19
CA ARG A 47 8.01 -2.42 19.10
C ARG A 47 7.06 -3.00 18.06
N PHE A 48 6.92 -4.33 18.01
CA PHE A 48 6.05 -5.05 17.08
C PHE A 48 4.82 -5.65 17.77
N ASP A 49 4.46 -5.15 18.96
CA ASP A 49 3.23 -5.57 19.63
C ASP A 49 2.01 -5.11 18.82
N ILE A 50 1.48 -6.02 18.00
CA ILE A 50 0.31 -5.82 17.14
C ILE A 50 -0.90 -5.33 17.95
N SER A 51 -1.01 -5.70 19.23
CA SER A 51 -2.13 -5.26 20.08
C SER A 51 -2.09 -3.75 20.40
N THR A 52 -0.89 -3.15 20.34
CA THR A 52 -0.64 -1.72 20.56
C THR A 52 -0.55 -0.92 19.25
N LEU A 53 -0.26 -1.57 18.11
CA LEU A 53 -0.22 -0.97 16.77
C LEU A 53 -1.62 -0.74 16.17
N ARG A 54 -2.57 -0.26 16.99
CA ARG A 54 -3.94 0.06 16.54
C ARG A 54 -4.03 1.44 15.90
N GLU A 55 -3.10 2.32 16.24
CA GLU A 55 -3.02 3.66 15.68
C GLU A 55 -2.24 3.62 14.36
N THR A 56 -2.82 4.24 13.33
CA THR A 56 -2.29 4.33 11.97
C THR A 56 -0.82 4.76 11.93
N PHE A 57 -0.46 5.77 12.72
CA PHE A 57 0.90 6.29 12.77
C PHE A 57 1.89 5.29 13.37
N SER A 58 1.50 4.60 14.45
CA SER A 58 2.33 3.57 15.08
C SER A 58 2.55 2.39 14.12
N LEU A 59 1.51 1.98 13.41
CA LEU A 59 1.59 0.93 12.38
C LEU A 59 2.54 1.35 11.25
N PHE A 60 2.42 2.59 10.75
CA PHE A 60 3.34 3.13 9.75
C PHE A 60 4.80 3.10 10.25
N CYS A 61 5.04 3.52 11.49
CA CYS A 61 6.39 3.50 12.06
C CYS A 61 6.96 2.08 12.15
N ALA A 62 6.15 1.12 12.59
CA ALA A 62 6.55 -0.29 12.68
C ALA A 62 6.82 -0.88 11.29
N HIS A 63 5.93 -0.63 10.34
CA HIS A 63 6.07 -1.01 8.93
C HIS A 63 7.37 -0.45 8.33
N PHE A 64 7.58 0.87 8.45
CA PHE A 64 8.78 1.51 7.91
C PHE A 64 10.05 0.90 8.47
N ARG A 65 10.12 0.69 9.81
CA ARG A 65 11.28 0.08 10.46
C ARG A 65 11.55 -1.35 9.99
N LEU A 66 10.50 -2.16 9.84
CA LEU A 66 10.63 -3.52 9.32
C LEU A 66 11.20 -3.50 7.89
N PHE A 67 10.62 -2.69 7.01
CA PHE A 67 11.03 -2.64 5.61
C PHE A 67 12.42 -2.04 5.45
N ASN A 68 12.75 -0.99 6.20
CA ASN A 68 14.11 -0.45 6.27
C ASN A 68 15.12 -1.55 6.67
N ALA A 69 14.84 -2.32 7.72
CA ALA A 69 15.68 -3.45 8.12
C ALA A 69 15.79 -4.55 7.05
N LEU A 70 14.68 -4.88 6.37
CA LEU A 70 14.66 -5.86 5.28
C LEU A 70 15.51 -5.42 4.08
N TYR A 71 15.44 -4.15 3.69
CA TYR A 71 16.26 -3.61 2.60
C TYR A 71 17.75 -3.52 2.98
N CYS A 72 18.08 -3.12 4.22
CA CYS A 72 19.46 -3.20 4.72
C CYS A 72 19.99 -4.65 4.73
N LEU A 73 19.15 -5.60 5.15
CA LEU A 73 19.52 -7.02 5.16
C LEU A 73 19.72 -7.52 3.73
N ARG A 74 18.87 -7.13 2.78
CA ARG A 74 18.99 -7.50 1.36
C ARG A 74 20.33 -7.04 0.79
N ASP A 75 20.69 -5.79 1.02
CA ASP A 75 21.96 -5.22 0.55
C ASP A 75 23.16 -5.95 1.18
N LYS A 76 23.10 -6.28 2.47
CA LYS A 76 24.15 -7.04 3.18
C LYS A 76 24.30 -8.45 2.61
N LEU A 77 23.20 -9.18 2.38
CA LEU A 77 23.23 -10.54 1.84
C LEU A 77 23.77 -10.57 0.41
N TRP A 78 23.40 -9.57 -0.39
CA TRP A 78 23.92 -9.40 -1.74
C TRP A 78 25.42 -9.13 -1.75
N ALA A 79 25.88 -8.16 -0.96
CA ALA A 79 27.30 -7.77 -0.87
C ALA A 79 28.20 -8.92 -0.37
N THR A 80 27.65 -9.80 0.47
CA THR A 80 28.36 -10.97 1.01
C THR A 80 28.15 -12.24 0.20
N GLN A 81 27.39 -12.19 -0.90
CA GLN A 81 27.04 -13.34 -1.73
C GLN A 81 26.44 -14.51 -0.94
N SER A 82 25.71 -14.21 0.12
CA SER A 82 25.20 -15.20 1.08
C SER A 82 23.70 -15.48 0.95
N GLY A 83 22.98 -14.70 0.14
CA GLY A 83 21.58 -14.94 -0.17
C GLY A 83 20.94 -13.77 -0.92
N GLN A 84 19.66 -13.91 -1.21
CA GLN A 84 18.82 -12.89 -1.84
C GLN A 84 17.49 -12.79 -1.13
N LEU A 85 16.94 -11.58 -1.01
CA LEU A 85 15.64 -11.34 -0.39
C LEU A 85 14.61 -10.87 -1.43
N GLU A 86 13.51 -11.61 -1.51
CA GLU A 86 12.25 -11.14 -2.08
C GLU A 86 11.45 -10.42 -1.00
N ILE A 87 11.13 -9.14 -1.22
CA ILE A 87 10.45 -8.28 -0.24
C ILE A 87 9.08 -7.89 -0.78
N SER A 88 8.03 -8.30 -0.08
CA SER A 88 6.64 -7.87 -0.28
C SER A 88 5.90 -7.94 1.06
N PRO A 89 4.94 -7.04 1.35
CA PRO A 89 4.13 -7.12 2.57
C PRO A 89 3.42 -8.47 2.75
N LEU A 90 3.02 -9.11 1.65
CA LEU A 90 2.33 -10.39 1.71
C LEU A 90 3.28 -11.57 1.89
N ARG A 91 4.54 -11.42 1.45
CA ARG A 91 5.50 -12.52 1.42
C ARG A 91 6.94 -12.03 1.27
N VAL A 92 7.73 -12.25 2.30
CA VAL A 92 9.17 -12.04 2.35
C VAL A 92 9.88 -13.39 2.32
N ILE A 93 10.77 -13.63 1.35
CA ILE A 93 11.46 -14.91 1.18
C ILE A 93 12.97 -14.70 1.12
N LEU A 94 13.71 -15.52 1.86
CA LEU A 94 15.15 -15.68 1.71
C LEU A 94 15.44 -16.80 0.70
N ARG A 95 16.21 -16.46 -0.33
CA ARG A 95 16.71 -17.37 -1.37
C ARG A 95 18.21 -17.54 -1.24
N ASP A 96 18.71 -18.63 -1.78
CA ASP A 96 20.15 -18.82 -2.01
C ASP A 96 20.67 -17.75 -2.97
N TYR A 97 21.97 -17.46 -2.87
CA TYR A 97 22.61 -16.52 -3.77
C TYR A 97 22.70 -17.08 -5.19
N ASP A 98 22.09 -16.39 -6.15
CA ASP A 98 22.21 -16.69 -7.57
C ASP A 98 22.82 -15.47 -8.32
N PRO A 99 24.08 -15.55 -8.77
CA PRO A 99 24.72 -14.46 -9.48
C PRO A 99 24.08 -14.17 -10.85
N LEU A 100 23.25 -15.06 -11.41
CA LEU A 100 22.52 -14.86 -12.66
C LEU A 100 21.19 -14.13 -12.45
N LEU A 101 20.68 -14.10 -11.22
CA LEU A 101 19.71 -13.11 -10.76
C LEU A 101 20.41 -11.74 -10.54
N THR A 102 21.43 -11.44 -11.35
CA THR A 102 22.33 -10.26 -11.25
C THR A 102 21.55 -8.93 -11.24
N ASP A 103 20.30 -8.98 -11.68
CA ASP A 103 19.38 -7.85 -11.72
C ASP A 103 17.95 -8.35 -11.93
N GLY A 104 17.56 -9.46 -11.28
CA GLY A 104 16.18 -10.02 -11.37
C GLY A 104 15.06 -9.08 -10.87
N TYR A 105 15.43 -7.88 -10.43
CA TYR A 105 14.57 -6.77 -9.99
C TYR A 105 14.69 -5.51 -10.88
N GLN A 106 15.25 -5.62 -12.09
CA GLN A 106 15.10 -4.57 -13.08
C GLN A 106 13.61 -4.41 -13.42
N LEU A 107 13.01 -3.33 -12.91
CA LEU A 107 11.95 -2.51 -13.53
C LEU A 107 11.49 -1.44 -12.53
N GLY A 108 12.37 -0.47 -12.19
CA GLY A 108 12.04 0.88 -11.65
C GLY A 108 11.32 1.02 -10.29
N GLU A 109 10.38 0.15 -9.96
CA GLU A 109 9.50 0.20 -8.79
C GLU A 109 10.16 -0.38 -7.54
N VAL A 110 10.99 -1.41 -7.71
CA VAL A 110 11.73 -2.07 -6.61
C VAL A 110 12.90 -1.23 -6.12
N ASP A 111 13.52 -0.44 -7.00
CA ASP A 111 14.53 0.54 -6.61
C ASP A 111 13.90 1.76 -5.95
N ALA A 112 12.76 2.25 -6.44
CA ALA A 112 12.05 3.36 -5.81
C ALA A 112 11.65 3.03 -4.36
N LEU A 113 11.16 1.81 -4.09
CA LEU A 113 10.86 1.37 -2.72
C LEU A 113 12.14 1.24 -1.89
N ARG A 114 13.21 0.69 -2.44
CA ARG A 114 14.50 0.58 -1.73
C ARG A 114 15.01 1.97 -1.33
N GLU A 115 15.02 2.92 -2.26
CA GLU A 115 15.41 4.32 -2.02
C GLU A 115 14.55 4.95 -0.93
N TYR A 116 13.23 4.75 -1.00
CA TYR A 116 12.29 5.26 -0.01
C TYR A 116 12.58 4.73 1.40
N TYR A 117 12.70 3.40 1.57
CA TYR A 117 12.88 2.81 2.90
C TYR A 117 14.29 2.96 3.45
N LEU A 118 15.33 3.14 2.63
CA LEU A 118 16.69 3.40 3.11
C LEU A 118 16.89 4.87 3.51
N ASP A 119 16.03 5.78 3.08
CA ASP A 119 16.05 7.18 3.53
C ASP A 119 15.27 7.35 4.84
N SER A 120 16.02 7.47 5.95
CA SER A 120 15.45 7.65 7.29
C SER A 120 14.66 8.95 7.45
N THR A 121 14.85 9.95 6.57
CA THR A 121 14.13 11.21 6.64
C THR A 121 12.62 11.03 6.44
N HIS A 122 12.19 10.01 5.67
CA HIS A 122 10.78 9.68 5.49
C HIS A 122 10.11 9.25 6.80
N LEU A 123 10.85 8.61 7.71
CA LEU A 123 10.34 8.27 9.04
C LEU A 123 10.41 9.47 10.00
N GLU A 124 11.48 10.26 9.93
CA GLU A 124 11.71 11.40 10.83
C GLU A 124 10.77 12.57 10.57
N GLN A 125 10.40 12.79 9.32
CA GLN A 125 9.54 13.91 8.89
C GLN A 125 8.06 13.54 8.86
N ALA A 126 7.71 12.25 8.87
CA ALA A 126 6.32 11.82 8.86
C ALA A 126 5.61 12.22 10.16
N THR A 127 4.46 12.88 10.01
CA THR A 127 3.57 13.20 11.13
C THR A 127 2.29 12.38 11.08
N ALA A 128 1.67 12.16 12.24
CA ALA A 128 0.38 11.48 12.32
C ALA A 128 -0.70 12.18 11.49
N GLU A 129 -0.73 13.51 11.56
CA GLU A 129 -1.71 14.35 10.84
C GLU A 129 -1.56 14.24 9.32
N GLU A 130 -0.33 14.27 8.78
CA GLU A 130 -0.10 14.12 7.34
C GLU A 130 -0.48 12.74 6.82
N LEU A 131 -0.18 11.68 7.59
CA LEU A 131 -0.56 10.31 7.22
C LEU A 131 -2.07 10.11 7.25
N GLU A 132 -2.76 10.61 8.28
CA GLU A 132 -4.22 10.57 8.36
C GLU A 132 -4.86 11.32 7.18
N GLN A 133 -4.39 12.53 6.88
CA GLN A 133 -4.86 13.29 5.72
C GLN A 133 -4.58 12.59 4.39
N MET A 134 -3.44 11.92 4.25
CA MET A 134 -3.09 11.15 3.07
C MET A 134 -4.03 9.95 2.89
N LEU A 135 -4.33 9.23 3.98
CA LEU A 135 -5.26 8.11 3.96
C LEU A 135 -6.69 8.55 3.70
N ASP A 136 -7.13 9.67 4.28
CA ASP A 136 -8.44 10.25 3.99
C ASP A 136 -8.56 10.64 2.51
N LYS A 137 -7.51 11.22 1.93
CA LYS A 137 -7.43 11.51 0.49
C LYS A 137 -7.43 10.24 -0.34
N PHE A 138 -6.77 9.18 0.11
CA PHE A 138 -6.75 7.88 -0.58
C PHE A 138 -8.14 7.22 -0.57
N TRP A 139 -8.78 7.11 0.60
CA TRP A 139 -10.12 6.54 0.72
C TRP A 139 -11.18 7.38 0.03
N SER A 140 -11.09 8.71 0.07
CA SER A 140 -12.00 9.58 -0.67
C SER A 140 -11.84 9.44 -2.19
N ARG A 141 -10.61 9.28 -2.69
CA ARG A 141 -10.35 8.98 -4.12
C ARG A 141 -10.84 7.59 -4.51
N LEU A 142 -10.59 6.57 -3.71
CA LEU A 142 -11.02 5.20 -3.96
C LEU A 142 -12.55 5.08 -3.93
N ASN A 143 -13.18 5.67 -2.91
CA ASN A 143 -14.64 5.75 -2.82
C ASN A 143 -15.22 6.59 -3.94
N GLY A 144 -14.57 7.68 -4.34
CA GLY A 144 -14.97 8.49 -5.50
C GLY A 144 -14.88 7.71 -6.80
N SER A 145 -13.81 6.94 -7.02
CA SER A 145 -13.66 6.08 -8.21
C SER A 145 -14.66 4.93 -8.23
N GLU A 146 -14.93 4.32 -7.08
CA GLU A 146 -15.90 3.22 -6.95
C GLU A 146 -17.33 3.74 -7.15
N LYS A 147 -17.69 4.85 -6.50
CA LYS A 147 -18.97 5.54 -6.70
C LYS A 147 -19.16 5.95 -8.16
N ARG A 148 -18.11 6.46 -8.81
CA ARG A 148 -18.13 6.77 -10.25
C ARG A 148 -18.37 5.51 -11.08
N HIS A 149 -17.66 4.41 -10.79
CA HIS A 149 -17.81 3.15 -11.53
C HIS A 149 -19.24 2.61 -11.43
N GLN A 150 -19.79 2.55 -10.21
CA GLN A 150 -21.16 2.13 -9.96
C GLN A 150 -22.18 3.06 -10.63
N ALA A 151 -21.97 4.37 -10.59
CA ALA A 151 -22.84 5.33 -11.24
C ALA A 151 -22.79 5.20 -12.78
N LEU A 152 -21.62 4.97 -13.37
CA LEU A 152 -21.49 4.68 -14.80
C LEU A 152 -22.20 3.38 -15.17
N GLU A 153 -22.12 2.34 -14.35
CA GLU A 153 -22.83 1.07 -14.56
C GLU A 153 -24.35 1.26 -14.57
N VAL A 154 -24.90 2.08 -13.68
CA VAL A 154 -26.34 2.42 -13.68
C VAL A 154 -26.76 3.10 -14.99
N LEU A 155 -25.87 3.91 -15.58
CA LEU A 155 -26.07 4.55 -16.89
C LEU A 155 -25.72 3.62 -18.07
N GLY A 156 -25.24 2.39 -17.82
CA GLY A 156 -24.79 1.45 -18.85
C GLY A 156 -23.53 1.89 -19.57
N LEU A 157 -22.68 2.69 -18.92
CA LEU A 157 -21.43 3.23 -19.43
C LEU A 157 -20.22 2.60 -18.75
N LYS A 158 -19.05 2.69 -19.39
CA LYS A 158 -17.76 2.28 -18.83
C LYS A 158 -16.72 3.35 -19.13
N ASP A 159 -15.77 3.53 -18.22
CA ASP A 159 -14.62 4.38 -18.49
C ASP A 159 -13.72 3.78 -19.59
N PRO A 160 -13.02 4.61 -20.38
CA PRO A 160 -13.03 6.07 -20.32
C PRO A 160 -14.23 6.69 -21.07
N VAL A 161 -14.99 7.56 -20.39
CA VAL A 161 -16.10 8.32 -21.01
C VAL A 161 -16.11 9.77 -20.52
N ASP A 162 -16.28 10.71 -21.46
CA ASP A 162 -16.25 12.13 -21.16
C ASP A 162 -17.58 12.64 -20.58
N ALA A 163 -17.54 13.82 -19.94
CA ALA A 163 -18.71 14.41 -19.29
C ALA A 163 -19.84 14.77 -20.28
N VAL A 164 -19.52 14.96 -21.56
CA VAL A 164 -20.50 15.28 -22.61
C VAL A 164 -21.32 14.03 -22.94
N ALA A 165 -20.65 12.89 -23.15
CA ALA A 165 -21.24 11.60 -23.41
C ALA A 165 -22.07 11.10 -22.23
N ILE A 166 -21.60 11.28 -20.98
CA ILE A 166 -22.38 10.97 -19.76
C ILE A 166 -23.70 11.74 -19.75
N LYS A 167 -23.67 13.06 -19.97
CA LYS A 167 -24.88 13.90 -19.99
C LYS A 167 -25.85 13.54 -21.11
N GLN A 168 -25.34 13.16 -22.29
CA GLN A 168 -26.17 12.72 -23.42
C GLN A 168 -26.87 11.39 -23.11
N HIS A 169 -26.13 10.40 -22.59
CA HIS A 169 -26.69 9.11 -22.19
C HIS A 169 -27.73 9.22 -21.07
N TYR A 170 -27.45 10.06 -20.07
CA TYR A 170 -28.42 10.38 -19.02
C TYR A 170 -29.73 10.93 -19.58
N ARG A 171 -29.67 11.96 -20.45
CA ARG A 171 -30.86 12.58 -21.04
C ARG A 171 -31.70 11.56 -21.80
N ARG A 172 -31.05 10.66 -22.54
CA ARG A 172 -31.72 9.57 -23.25
C ARG A 172 -32.43 8.62 -22.28
N LEU A 173 -31.72 8.11 -21.27
CA LEU A 173 -32.28 7.17 -20.28
C LEU A 173 -33.40 7.81 -19.45
N ALA A 174 -33.27 9.08 -19.07
CA ALA A 174 -34.30 9.81 -18.33
C ALA A 174 -35.57 10.03 -19.16
N MET A 175 -35.44 10.23 -20.48
CA MET A 175 -36.59 10.32 -21.40
C MET A 175 -37.26 8.95 -21.64
N GLU A 176 -36.48 7.87 -21.68
CA GLU A 176 -36.97 6.49 -21.87
C GLU A 176 -37.75 6.00 -20.65
N HIS A 177 -37.28 6.30 -19.43
CA HIS A 177 -37.91 5.86 -18.18
C HIS A 177 -38.85 6.91 -17.55
N HIS A 178 -39.29 7.91 -18.31
CA HIS A 178 -40.17 8.95 -17.78
C HIS A 178 -41.57 8.41 -17.42
N PRO A 179 -42.09 8.66 -16.20
CA PRO A 179 -43.37 8.11 -15.74
C PRO A 179 -44.56 8.53 -16.62
N ASP A 180 -44.56 9.76 -17.15
CA ASP A 180 -45.62 10.23 -18.08
C ASP A 180 -45.69 9.45 -19.40
N ARG A 181 -44.69 8.62 -19.71
CA ARG A 181 -44.63 7.75 -20.90
C ARG A 181 -44.79 6.26 -20.55
N GLY A 182 -45.20 5.93 -19.34
CA GLY A 182 -45.32 4.56 -18.85
C GLY A 182 -43.99 3.95 -18.38
N GLY A 183 -42.98 4.79 -18.09
CA GLY A 183 -41.67 4.36 -17.60
C GLY A 183 -41.63 4.01 -16.11
N ASP A 184 -40.60 3.27 -15.72
CA ASP A 184 -40.35 2.83 -14.34
C ASP A 184 -39.78 3.97 -13.48
N SER A 185 -40.60 4.46 -12.54
CA SER A 185 -40.23 5.52 -11.60
C SER A 185 -39.05 5.15 -10.70
N ALA A 186 -38.93 3.88 -10.28
CA ALA A 186 -37.81 3.42 -9.46
C ALA A 186 -36.52 3.43 -10.28
N ARG A 187 -36.59 3.03 -11.56
CA ARG A 187 -35.45 3.09 -12.47
C ARG A 187 -34.99 4.52 -12.72
N LEU A 188 -35.92 5.47 -12.90
CA LEU A 188 -35.60 6.88 -13.08
C LEU A 188 -34.93 7.50 -11.84
N GLN A 189 -35.35 7.11 -10.63
CA GLN A 189 -34.70 7.54 -9.39
C GLN A 189 -33.25 7.07 -9.30
N MET A 190 -32.96 5.82 -9.67
CA MET A 190 -31.60 5.29 -9.71
C MET A 190 -30.72 6.05 -10.71
N ILE A 191 -31.25 6.35 -11.91
CA ILE A 191 -30.53 7.11 -12.95
C ILE A 191 -30.20 8.53 -12.47
N ASN A 192 -31.13 9.20 -11.78
CA ASN A 192 -30.91 10.54 -11.24
C ASN A 192 -29.85 10.54 -10.12
N ALA A 193 -29.91 9.55 -9.22
CA ALA A 193 -28.93 9.41 -8.14
C ALA A 193 -27.51 9.17 -8.69
N ALA A 194 -27.36 8.33 -9.70
CA ALA A 194 -26.09 8.09 -10.38
C ALA A 194 -25.55 9.38 -11.04
N MET A 195 -26.40 10.23 -11.60
CA MET A 195 -25.95 11.51 -12.15
C MET A 195 -25.46 12.52 -11.12
N VAL A 196 -26.02 12.52 -9.90
CA VAL A 196 -25.52 13.37 -8.81
C VAL A 196 -24.09 12.97 -8.47
N VAL A 197 -23.84 11.67 -8.35
CA VAL A 197 -22.51 11.10 -8.09
C VAL A 197 -21.50 11.42 -9.21
N LEU A 198 -21.95 11.49 -10.47
CA LEU A 198 -21.09 11.81 -11.63
C LEU A 198 -20.90 13.31 -11.87
N ALA A 199 -21.62 14.16 -11.13
CA ALA A 199 -21.57 15.61 -11.24
C ALA A 199 -20.83 16.28 -10.06
N GLU A 200 -20.55 15.55 -8.98
CA GLU A 200 -19.60 15.89 -7.90
C GLU A 200 -18.14 15.78 -8.38
#